data_AF-A0A0A7GF58-F1
#
_entry.id   AF-A0A0A7GF58-F1
#
_cell.length_a   1.000
_cell.length_b   1.000
_cell.length_c   1.000
_cell.angle_alpha   90.00
_cell.angle_beta   90.00
_cell.angle_gamma   90.00
#
_symmetry.space_group_name_H-M   'P 1'
#
loop_
_entity.id
_entity.type
_entity.pdbx_description
1 polymer ?
#
loop_
_entity_poly.entity_id
_entity_poly.type
_entity_poly.pdbx_seq_one_letter_code
_entity_poly.pdbx_strand_id
1 'polypeptide(L)' 'MVSLEFDPEVNAMFIRFKKEKVAESESLADNVIVDLDENGEVLGIEILLPKLAEEQREFVARLKAKV' A
#
# COMPACT_ATOMS: atom_id res chain seq x y z
N MET A 1 -3.28 12.70 -13.28
CA MET A 1 -1.93 12.82 -12.69
C MET A 1 -1.80 11.69 -11.69
N VAL A 2 -0.68 10.98 -11.69
CA VAL A 2 -0.46 9.87 -10.76
C VAL A 2 -0.28 10.44 -9.35
N SER A 3 -0.93 9.84 -8.34
CA SER A 3 -0.73 10.19 -6.93
C SER A 3 -0.22 8.99 -6.12
N LEU A 4 0.49 9.32 -5.03
CA LEU A 4 0.96 8.36 -4.04
C LEU A 4 0.42 8.79 -2.68
N GLU A 5 -0.30 7.90 -2.01
CA GLU A 5 -0.94 8.16 -0.73
C GLU A 5 -0.55 7.04 0.24
N PHE A 6 -0.28 7.39 1.49
CA PHE A 6 -0.01 6.42 2.55
C PHE A 6 -1.12 6.53 3.60
N ASP A 7 -1.76 5.40 3.88
CA ASP A 7 -2.75 5.29 4.94
C ASP A 7 -2.14 4.57 6.15
N PRO A 8 -1.84 5.30 7.24
CA PRO A 8 -1.27 4.71 8.44
C PRO A 8 -2.25 3.82 9.21
N GLU A 9 -3.57 3.97 9.03
CA GLU A 9 -4.57 3.18 9.75
C GLU A 9 -4.55 1.73 9.29
N VAL A 10 -4.47 1.52 7.98
CA VAL A 10 -4.38 0.19 7.36
C VAL A 10 -2.96 -0.25 7.04
N ASN A 11 -1.97 0.62 7.25
CA ASN A 11 -0.55 0.41 6.92
C ASN A 11 -0.37 0.02 5.45
N ALA A 12 -0.97 0.81 4.56
CA ALA A 12 -0.99 0.55 3.13
C ALA A 12 -0.52 1.78 2.34
N MET A 13 0.10 1.54 1.19
CA MET A 13 0.47 2.57 0.23
C MET A 13 -0.38 2.42 -1.03
N PHE A 14 -1.02 3.50 -1.45
CA PHE A 14 -1.85 3.56 -2.63
C PHE A 14 -1.14 4.32 -3.75
N ILE A 15 -1.02 3.70 -4.91
CA ILE A 15 -0.53 4.31 -6.15
C ILE A 15 -1.73 4.47 -7.08
N ARG A 16 -2.22 5.70 -7.23
CA ARG A 16 -3.40 6.00 -8.06
C ARG A 16 -2.97 6.48 -9.43
N PHE A 17 -3.40 5.82 -10.49
CA PHE A 17 -3.17 6.27 -11.88
C PHE A 17 -4.32 7.12 -12.41
N LYS A 18 -5.56 6.70 -12.10
CA LYS A 18 -6.80 7.35 -12.51
C LYS A 18 -7.72 7.54 -11.30
N LYS A 19 -8.46 8.64 -11.25
CA LYS A 19 -9.41 8.94 -10.18
C LYS A 19 -10.83 8.67 -10.66
N GLU A 20 -11.17 7.39 -10.71
CA GLU A 20 -12.45 6.88 -11.16
C GLU A 20 -13.03 5.92 -10.13
N LYS A 21 -14.23 5.42 -10.39
CA LYS A 21 -14.90 4.48 -9.49
C LYS A 21 -14.29 3.08 -9.68
N VAL A 22 -13.83 2.50 -8.58
CA VAL A 22 -13.40 1.10 -8.55
C VAL A 22 -14.63 0.20 -8.73
N ALA A 23 -14.57 -0.71 -9.70
CA ALA A 23 -15.58 -1.74 -9.93
C ALA A 23 -15.20 -3.03 -9.20
N GLU A 24 -13.93 -3.41 -9.25
CA GLU A 24 -13.37 -4.61 -8.63
C GLU A 24 -11.95 -4.36 -8.12
N SER A 25 -11.56 -5.09 -7.07
CA SER A 25 -10.20 -5.11 -6.55
C SER A 25 -9.71 -6.55 -6.50
N GLU A 26 -8.59 -6.84 -7.16
CA GLU A 26 -8.02 -8.18 -7.24
C GLU A 26 -6.67 -8.27 -6.53
N SER A 27 -6.46 -9.34 -5.76
CA SER A 27 -5.14 -9.62 -5.18
C SER A 27 -4.22 -10.22 -6.23
N LEU A 28 -3.17 -9.49 -6.61
CA LEU A 28 -2.14 -9.95 -7.54
C LEU A 28 -1.04 -10.75 -6.82
N ALA A 29 -0.78 -10.41 -5.55
CA ALA A 29 0.15 -11.11 -4.67
C ALA A 29 -0.30 -10.91 -3.21
N ASP A 30 0.35 -11.60 -2.27
CA ASP A 30 0.02 -11.58 -0.83
C ASP A 30 -0.19 -10.19 -0.24
N ASN A 31 0.54 -9.18 -0.76
CA ASN A 31 0.48 -7.81 -0.28
C ASN A 31 0.23 -6.77 -1.38
N VAL A 32 -0.21 -7.21 -2.57
CA VAL A 32 -0.43 -6.33 -3.71
C VAL A 32 -1.84 -6.55 -4.25
N ILE A 33 -2.63 -5.48 -4.26
CA ILE A 33 -4.01 -5.44 -4.73
C ILE A 33 -4.08 -4.45 -5.88
N VAL A 34 -4.85 -4.77 -6.92
CA VAL A 34 -5.04 -3.95 -8.10
C VAL A 34 -6.50 -3.54 -8.19
N ASP A 35 -6.76 -2.24 -8.32
CA ASP A 35 -8.10 -1.72 -8.53
C ASP A 35 -8.40 -1.59 -10.02
N LEU A 36 -9.55 -2.10 -10.43
CA LEU A 36 -10.02 -2.15 -11.81
C LEU A 36 -11.32 -1.34 -11.98
N ASP A 37 -11.50 -0.76 -13.18
CA ASP A 37 -12.78 -0.17 -13.60
C ASP A 37 -13.73 -1.23 -14.18
N GLU A 38 -14.92 -0.80 -14.62
CA GLU A 38 -15.92 -1.71 -15.23
C GLU A 38 -15.46 -2.37 -16.54
N ASN A 39 -14.38 -1.88 -17.16
CA ASN A 39 -13.79 -2.42 -18.38
C ASN A 39 -12.55 -3.30 -18.12
N GLY A 40 -12.14 -3.45 -16.85
CA GLY A 40 -10.92 -4.15 -16.46
C GLY A 40 -9.64 -3.32 -16.64
N GLU A 41 -9.74 -2.00 -16.80
CA GLU A 41 -8.57 -1.13 -16.82
C GLU A 41 -8.06 -0.82 -15.41
N VAL A 42 -6.74 -0.81 -15.25
CA VAL A 42 -6.10 -0.53 -13.95
C VAL A 42 -6.28 0.94 -13.56
N LEU A 43 -6.92 1.16 -12.41
CA LEU A 43 -7.11 2.47 -11.79
C LEU A 43 -6.01 2.80 -10.78
N GLY A 44 -5.51 1.79 -10.07
CA GLY A 44 -4.49 1.94 -9.04
C GLY A 44 -3.96 0.62 -8.51
N ILE A 45 -2.94 0.71 -7.66
CA ILE A 45 -2.34 -0.41 -6.95
C ILE A 45 -2.31 -0.05 -5.47
N GLU A 46 -2.77 -0.96 -4.63
CA GLU A 46 -2.62 -0.91 -3.18
C GLU A 46 -1.55 -1.92 -2.75
N ILE A 47 -0.61 -1.45 -1.91
CA ILE A 47 0.46 -2.27 -1.36
C ILE A 47 0.33 -2.28 0.15
N LEU A 48 0.01 -3.43 0.73
CA LEU A 48 0.00 -3.64 2.16
C LEU A 48 1.44 -3.72 2.66
N LEU A 49 1.80 -2.88 3.64
CA LEU A 49 3.14 -2.85 4.20
C LEU A 49 3.27 -3.90 5.31
N PRO A 50 4.46 -4.50 5.47
CA PRO A 50 4.70 -5.45 6.54
C PRO A 50 4.53 -4.79 7.90
N LYS A 51 3.91 -5.53 8.82
CA LYS A 51 4.00 -5.19 10.24
C LYS A 51 5.36 -5.66 10.74
N LEU A 52 6.15 -4.73 11.27
CA LEU A 52 7.42 -5.09 11.89
C LEU A 52 7.15 -6.05 13.06
N ALA A 53 7.93 -7.12 13.16
CA ALA A 53 8.00 -7.93 14.36
C ALA A 53 8.61 -7.12 15.52
N GLU A 54 8.41 -7.55 16.76
CA GLU A 54 8.94 -6.85 17.94
C GLU A 54 10.46 -6.66 17.86
N GLU A 55 11.18 -7.71 17.47
CA GLU A 55 12.64 -7.70 17.27
C GLU A 55 13.09 -6.64 16.26
N GLN A 56 12.30 -6.45 15.19
CA GLN A 56 12.59 -5.45 14.16
C GLN A 56 12.27 -4.04 14.67
N ARG A 57 11.20 -3.87 15.46
CA ARG A 57 10.89 -2.59 16.12
C ARG A 57 12.01 -2.19 17.08
N GLU A 58 12.48 -3.12 17.91
CA GLU A 58 13.59 -2.90 18.84
C GLU A 58 14.88 -2.53 18.11
N PHE A 59 15.19 -3.24 17.02
CA PHE A 59 16.33 -2.93 16.16
C PHE A 59 16.29 -1.50 15.62
N VAL A 60 15.14 -1.09 15.07
CA VAL A 60 14.95 0.27 14.52
C VAL A 60 14.99 1.34 15.62
N ALA A 61 14.38 1.08 16.78
CA ALA A 61 14.41 2.00 17.92
C ALA A 61 15.84 2.25 18.41
N ARG A 62 16.65 1.19 18.49
CA ARG A 62 18.07 1.29 18.83
C ARG A 62 18.88 2.13 17.84
N LEU A 63 18.55 2.09 16.55
CA LEU A 63 19.22 2.91 15.54
C LEU A 63 18.89 4.40 15.71
N LYS A 64 17.63 4.74 16.01
CA LYS A 64 17.20 6.12 16.24
C LYS A 64 17.85 6.76 17.47
N ALA A 65 18.10 5.97 18.52
CA ALA A 65 18.73 6.46 19.75
C ALA A 65 20.24 6.78 19.61
N LYS A 66 20.87 6.43 18.48
CA LYS A 66 22.29 6.68 18.20
C LYS A 66 22.55 7.90 17.33
N VAL A 67 21.50 8.60 16.91
CA VAL A 67 21.55 9.81 16.07
C VAL A 67 21.25 11.04 16.91
#